data_AF-A0A523SQ11-F1
#
_entry.id   AF-A0A523SQ11-F1
#
_cell.length_a   1.000
_cell.length_b   1.000
_cell.length_c   1.000
_cell.angle_alpha   90.00
_cell.angle_beta   90.00
_cell.angle_gamma   90.00
#
_symmetry.space_group_name_H-M   'P 1'
#
loop_
_entity.id
_entity.type
_entity.pdbx_description
1 polymer ?
#
loop_
_entity_poly.entity_id
_entity_poly.type
_entity_poly.pdbx_seq_one_letter_code
_entity_poly.pdbx_strand_id
1 'polypeptide(L)'
;MKKYCELKHRNSNDDTPLFLSKTWKPMNPTLILGNFKKAARKSGLNKKTIWTHTIRKAFKRVVRHAPIDDDGDFKEAIMGHVIPGSRRITSAETIQKKLKLNT
;
A
#
# COMPACT_ATOMS: atom_id res chain seq x y z
N MET A 1 -11.17 -3.88 11.76
CA MET A 1 -10.35 -4.98 11.20
C MET A 1 -10.40 -6.24 12.05
N LYS A 2 -10.18 -6.16 13.37
CA LYS A 2 -10.24 -7.28 14.33
C LYS A 2 -11.41 -8.27 14.12
N LYS A 3 -12.66 -7.76 14.10
CA LYS A 3 -13.87 -8.58 13.88
C LYS A 3 -13.88 -9.35 12.55
N TYR A 4 -13.29 -8.80 11.50
CA TYR A 4 -13.17 -9.50 10.21
C TYR A 4 -12.20 -10.67 10.33
N CYS A 5 -11.06 -10.47 10.99
CA CYS A 5 -10.09 -11.53 11.23
C CYS A 5 -10.67 -12.65 12.11
N GLU A 6 -11.42 -12.30 13.16
CA GLU A 6 -12.09 -13.30 14.01
C GLU A 6 -13.07 -14.19 13.22
N LEU A 7 -13.72 -13.65 12.18
CA LEU A 7 -14.71 -14.37 11.38
C LEU A 7 -14.13 -15.13 10.18
N LYS A 8 -13.06 -14.60 9.57
CA LYS A 8 -12.51 -15.12 8.31
C LYS A 8 -11.13 -15.75 8.45
N HIS A 9 -10.47 -15.54 9.57
CA HIS A 9 -9.07 -15.89 9.82
C HIS A 9 -8.87 -16.55 11.19
N ARG A 10 -9.91 -17.21 11.73
CA ARG A 10 -9.82 -17.88 13.04
C ARG A 10 -8.79 -19.02 13.07
N ASN A 11 -8.67 -19.75 11.96
CA ASN A 11 -7.81 -20.94 11.82
C ASN A 11 -6.89 -20.82 10.59
N SER A 12 -6.60 -19.60 10.16
CA SER A 12 -5.72 -19.33 9.02
C SER A 12 -4.25 -19.30 9.44
N ASN A 13 -3.36 -19.62 8.52
CA ASN A 13 -1.92 -19.47 8.69
C ASN A 13 -1.43 -18.11 8.18
N ASP A 14 -0.15 -17.81 8.38
CA ASP A 14 0.46 -16.53 7.99
C ASP A 14 0.43 -16.28 6.48
N ASP A 15 0.42 -17.35 5.67
CA ASP A 15 0.33 -17.27 4.20
C ASP A 15 -1.10 -17.05 3.69
N THR A 16 -2.10 -17.10 4.57
CA THR A 16 -3.50 -16.96 4.17
C THR A 16 -3.76 -15.52 3.71
N PRO A 17 -4.27 -15.30 2.49
CA PRO A 17 -4.54 -13.96 2.00
C PRO A 17 -5.55 -13.23 2.89
N LEU A 18 -5.22 -12.01 3.31
CA LEU A 18 -6.05 -11.24 4.22
C LEU A 18 -7.47 -10.98 3.68
N PHE A 19 -7.64 -10.79 2.37
CA PHE A 19 -8.95 -10.60 1.76
C PHE A 19 -9.31 -11.75 0.83
N LEU A 20 -10.26 -12.55 1.28
CA LEU A 20 -10.73 -13.73 0.59
C LEU A 20 -12.00 -13.44 -0.21
N SER A 21 -12.12 -14.09 -1.37
CA SER A 21 -13.35 -14.15 -2.15
C SER A 21 -14.33 -15.17 -1.54
N LYS A 22 -15.53 -15.31 -2.13
CA LYS A 22 -16.53 -16.29 -1.66
C LYS A 22 -16.04 -17.74 -1.73
N THR A 23 -15.05 -18.02 -2.58
CA THR A 23 -14.47 -19.36 -2.75
C THR A 23 -13.21 -19.57 -1.90
N TRP A 24 -12.97 -18.74 -0.88
CA TRP A 24 -11.79 -18.82 0.01
C TRP A 24 -10.44 -18.69 -0.70
N LYS A 25 -10.45 -18.10 -1.91
CA LYS A 25 -9.27 -17.74 -2.69
C LYS A 25 -8.94 -16.25 -2.55
N PRO A 26 -7.69 -15.82 -2.79
CA PRO A 26 -7.34 -14.41 -2.85
C PRO A 26 -8.30 -13.63 -3.77
N MET A 27 -8.64 -12.40 -3.38
CA MET A 27 -9.57 -11.60 -4.16
C MET A 27 -8.96 -11.20 -5.52
N ASN A 28 -9.66 -11.49 -6.61
CA ASN A 28 -9.25 -11.11 -7.96
C ASN A 28 -9.37 -9.58 -8.17
N PRO A 29 -8.40 -8.92 -8.82
CA PRO A 29 -8.47 -7.50 -9.22
C PRO A 29 -9.78 -7.07 -9.89
N THR A 30 -10.39 -7.91 -10.73
CA THR A 30 -11.67 -7.64 -11.39
C THR A 30 -12.82 -7.54 -10.39
N LEU A 31 -12.82 -8.38 -9.36
CA LEU A 31 -13.81 -8.32 -8.28
C LEU A 31 -13.63 -7.06 -7.42
N ILE A 32 -12.37 -6.69 -7.15
CA ILE A 32 -12.03 -5.45 -6.43
C ILE A 32 -12.56 -4.24 -7.21
N LEU A 33 -12.26 -4.15 -8.50
CA LEU A 33 -12.74 -3.06 -9.36
C LEU A 33 -14.27 -3.05 -9.44
N GLY A 34 -14.92 -4.21 -9.56
CA GLY A 34 -16.37 -4.34 -9.58
C GLY A 34 -17.03 -3.82 -8.30
N ASN A 35 -16.50 -4.19 -7.13
CA ASN A 35 -16.96 -3.68 -5.85
C ASN A 35 -16.75 -2.17 -5.74
N PHE A 36 -15.62 -1.68 -6.23
CA PHE A 36 -15.32 -0.26 -6.20
C PHE A 36 -16.25 0.57 -7.10
N LYS A 37 -16.53 0.10 -8.33
CA LYS A 37 -17.50 0.74 -9.23
C LYS A 37 -18.92 0.76 -8.66
N LYS A 38 -19.30 -0.27 -7.89
CA LYS A 38 -20.59 -0.28 -7.16
C LYS A 38 -20.61 0.78 -6.06
N ALA A 39 -19.52 0.93 -5.31
CA ALA A 39 -19.40 1.98 -4.29
C ALA A 39 -19.45 3.38 -4.91
N ALA A 40 -18.68 3.62 -5.98
CA ALA A 40 -18.68 4.89 -6.72
C ALA A 40 -20.10 5.30 -7.17
N ARG A 41 -20.85 4.35 -7.74
CA ARG A 41 -22.26 4.58 -8.11
C ARG A 41 -23.13 4.94 -6.91
N LYS A 42 -22.97 4.26 -5.77
CA LYS A 42 -23.73 4.55 -4.54
C LYS A 42 -23.42 5.95 -3.99
N SER A 43 -22.21 6.45 -4.22
CA SER A 43 -21.77 7.79 -3.83
C SER A 43 -22.12 8.87 -4.86
N GLY A 44 -22.89 8.57 -5.91
CA GLY A 44 -23.25 9.53 -6.96
C GLY A 44 -22.14 9.83 -7.98
N LEU A 45 -21.02 9.11 -7.93
CA LEU A 45 -19.90 9.30 -8.87
C LEU A 45 -20.12 8.50 -10.16
N ASN A 46 -19.60 9.03 -11.27
CA ASN A 46 -19.61 8.30 -12.55
C ASN A 46 -18.68 7.09 -12.50
N LYS A 47 -19.25 5.90 -12.29
CA LYS A 47 -18.50 4.62 -12.24
C LYS A 47 -17.65 4.31 -13.48
N LYS A 48 -17.90 4.96 -14.64
CA LYS A 48 -17.13 4.74 -15.88
C LYS A 48 -15.77 5.44 -15.84
N THR A 49 -15.65 6.55 -15.12
CA THR A 49 -14.41 7.34 -15.02
C THR A 49 -13.55 6.94 -13.81
N ILE A 50 -14.09 6.09 -12.93
CA ILE A 50 -13.49 5.74 -11.66
C ILE A 50 -12.84 4.35 -11.73
N TRP A 51 -11.56 4.31 -11.36
CA TRP A 51 -10.72 3.10 -11.30
C TRP A 51 -10.07 2.97 -9.93
N THR A 52 -9.57 1.77 -9.58
CA THR A 52 -8.89 1.54 -8.30
C THR A 52 -7.71 2.49 -8.07
N HIS A 53 -6.94 2.77 -9.12
CA HIS A 53 -5.81 3.72 -9.05
C HIS A 53 -6.27 5.18 -8.88
N THR A 54 -7.52 5.53 -9.23
CA THR A 54 -8.07 6.88 -9.00
C THR A 54 -8.11 7.19 -7.51
N ILE A 55 -8.47 6.22 -6.67
CA ILE A 55 -8.42 6.37 -5.20
C ILE A 55 -7.00 6.63 -4.75
N ARG A 56 -6.02 5.86 -5.25
CA ARG A 56 -4.61 6.04 -4.89
C ARG A 56 -4.14 7.46 -5.21
N LYS A 57 -4.55 8.03 -6.36
CA LYS A 57 -4.22 9.41 -6.72
C LYS A 57 -4.94 10.44 -5.84
N ALA A 58 -6.20 10.21 -5.50
CA ALA A 58 -6.95 11.07 -4.58
C ALA A 58 -6.34 11.06 -3.17
N PHE A 59 -6.04 9.87 -2.65
CA PHE A 59 -5.35 9.67 -1.38
C PHE A 59 -4.00 10.37 -1.36
N LYS A 60 -3.19 10.20 -2.42
CA LYS A 60 -1.92 10.92 -2.59
C LYS A 60 -2.09 12.43 -2.49
N ARG A 61 -3.12 13.00 -3.13
CA ARG A 61 -3.40 14.44 -3.06
C ARG A 61 -3.73 14.87 -1.64
N VAL A 62 -4.63 14.15 -0.95
CA VAL A 62 -5.01 14.48 0.44
C VAL A 62 -3.80 14.38 1.37
N VAL A 63 -3.06 13.28 1.33
CA VAL A 63 -1.86 13.04 2.15
C VAL A 63 -0.81 14.14 1.97
N ARG A 64 -0.55 14.56 0.72
CA ARG A 64 0.45 15.59 0.44
C ARG A 64 0.10 16.97 1.00
N HIS A 65 -1.18 17.27 1.16
CA HIS A 65 -1.63 18.55 1.73
C HIS A 65 -1.91 18.45 3.23
N ALA A 66 -1.80 17.26 3.82
CA ALA A 66 -2.05 17.06 5.24
C ALA A 66 -0.82 17.47 6.08
N PRO A 67 -1.00 18.15 7.22
CA PRO A 67 0.09 18.58 8.10
C PRO A 67 0.51 17.41 9.02
N ILE A 68 1.07 16.34 8.43
CA ILE A 68 1.40 15.09 9.15
C ILE A 68 2.91 14.96 9.41
N ASP A 69 3.73 15.53 8.53
CA ASP A 69 5.19 15.54 8.59
C ASP A 69 5.74 16.76 7.84
N ASP A 70 6.80 17.36 8.38
CA ASP A 70 7.46 18.52 7.78
C ASP A 70 8.39 18.09 6.63
N ASP A 71 9.07 16.95 6.78
CA ASP A 71 10.07 16.44 5.84
C ASP A 71 9.47 15.70 4.62
N GLY A 72 8.19 15.30 4.69
CA GLY A 72 7.49 14.60 3.61
C GLY A 72 7.85 13.13 3.42
N ASP A 73 8.84 12.61 4.16
CA ASP A 73 9.29 11.22 4.09
C ASP A 73 8.19 10.23 4.50
N PHE A 74 7.40 10.56 5.53
CA PHE A 74 6.29 9.72 5.97
C PHE A 74 5.20 9.70 4.90
N LYS A 75 4.87 10.85 4.29
CA LYS A 75 3.92 10.92 3.16
C LYS A 75 4.35 10.04 1.99
N GLU A 76 5.63 10.01 1.64
CA GLU A 76 6.11 9.21 0.53
C GLU A 76 6.24 7.72 0.90
N ALA A 77 6.58 7.40 2.15
CA ALA A 77 6.62 6.03 2.68
C ALA A 77 5.24 5.34 2.65
N ILE A 78 4.19 6.02 3.11
CA ILE A 78 2.83 5.44 3.09
C ILE A 78 2.27 5.28 1.67
N MET A 79 2.83 6.03 0.71
CA MET A 79 2.55 5.82 -0.71
C MET A 79 3.36 4.66 -1.30
N GLY A 80 4.32 4.10 -0.56
CA GLY A 80 5.24 3.07 -1.03
C GLY A 80 6.25 3.60 -2.05
N HIS A 81 6.55 4.90 -2.03
CA HIS A 81 7.62 5.46 -2.85
C HIS A 81 8.95 5.33 -2.12
N VAL A 82 10.03 5.20 -2.89
CA VAL A 82 11.38 5.16 -2.34
C VAL A 82 11.71 6.54 -1.80
N ILE A 83 12.00 6.62 -0.50
CA ILE A 83 12.45 7.86 0.14
C ILE A 83 13.84 8.21 -0.44
N PRO A 84 14.05 9.45 -0.93
CA PRO A 84 15.37 9.92 -1.35
C PRO A 84 16.39 9.73 -0.22
N GLY A 85 17.48 9.00 -0.47
CA GLY A 85 18.48 8.67 0.56
C GLY A 85 18.24 7.36 1.33
N SER A 86 17.05 6.74 1.22
CA SER A 86 16.78 5.40 1.77
C SER A 86 17.39 4.26 0.93
N ARG A 87 18.03 4.57 -0.21
CA ARG A 87 19.03 3.67 -0.81
C ARG A 87 20.28 3.64 0.07
N ARG A 88 20.15 3.10 1.29
CA ARG A 88 21.33 2.80 2.11
C ARG A 88 22.01 1.58 1.52
N ILE A 89 23.08 1.87 0.78
CA ILE A 89 24.35 1.17 0.79
C ILE A 89 24.20 -0.35 0.59
N THR A 90 24.21 -0.76 -0.68
CA THR A 90 24.62 -2.12 -1.02
C THR A 90 25.92 -2.43 -0.26
N SER A 91 25.98 -3.61 0.35
CA SER A 91 27.06 -4.08 1.23
C SER A 91 28.49 -3.89 0.67
N ALA A 92 28.63 -3.64 -0.63
CA ALA A 92 29.87 -3.33 -1.32
C ALA A 92 30.53 -2.00 -0.89
N GLU A 93 29.78 -0.91 -0.67
CA GLU A 93 30.39 0.39 -0.31
C GLU A 93 30.82 0.44 1.16
N THR A 94 30.13 -0.30 2.05
CA THR A 94 30.55 -0.48 3.46
C THR A 94 31.89 -1.23 3.55
N ILE A 95 32.13 -2.20 2.67
CA ILE A 95 33.39 -2.96 2.63
C ILE A 95 34.55 -2.07 2.17
N GLN A 96 34.37 -1.28 1.11
CA GLN A 96 35.43 -0.36 0.66
C GLN A 96 35.76 0.73 1.67
N LYS A 97 34.75 1.24 2.40
CA LYS A 97 34.98 2.25 3.44
C LYS A 97 35.73 1.68 4.65
N LYS A 98 35.48 0.42 5.03
CA LYS A 98 36.27 -0.28 6.07
C LYS A 98 37.71 -0.57 5.65
N LEU A 99 37.97 -0.89 4.37
CA LEU A 99 39.34 -1.10 3.88
C LEU A 99 40.17 0.19 3.86
N LYS A 100 39.59 1.32 3.45
CA LYS A 100 40.29 2.62 3.40
C LYS A 100 40.57 3.28 4.75
N LEU A 101 39.97 2.78 5.84
CA LEU A 101 40.19 3.27 7.20
C LEU A 101 41.24 2.45 7.97
N ASN A 102 41.71 1.34 7.40
CA ASN A 102 42.74 0.46 7.96
C ASN A 102 44.07 0.54 7.18
N THR A 103 44.26 1.57 6.35
CA THR A 103 45.52 1.91 5.68
C THR A 103 45.92 3.32 6.08
#